data_AF-A0A1B3NDP8-F1
#
_entry.id   AF-A0A1B3NDP8-F1
#
_cell.length_a   1.000
_cell.length_b   1.000
_cell.length_c   1.000
_cell.angle_alpha   90.00
_cell.angle_beta   90.00
_cell.angle_gamma   90.00
#
_symmetry.space_group_name_H-M   'P 1'
#
loop_
_entity.id
_entity.type
_entity.pdbx_description
1 polymer ?
#
loop_
_entity_poly.entity_id
_entity_poly.type
_entity_poly.pdbx_seq_one_letter_code
_entity_poly.pdbx_strand_id
1 'polypeptide(L)'
;MPAGKMSSQAGHAYTDALWNAFDQDPDLALRYRRDGVGGSKVTLKAKNEAAILRAQRECEEAGIPHALIIDRDHILPPHFTGQPIVTAIGIGPSTRAEARHITKRFQVA
;
A
#
# COMPACT_ATOMS: atom_id res chain seq x y z
N MET A 1 10.89 -0.66 11.51
CA MET A 1 9.88 0.15 12.22
C MET A 1 9.31 -0.67 13.38
N PRO A 2 9.06 -0.09 14.56
CA PRO A 2 8.32 -0.76 15.64
C PRO A 2 6.90 -1.15 15.20
N ALA A 3 6.29 -2.14 15.85
CA ALA A 3 4.98 -2.68 15.48
C ALA A 3 3.89 -1.59 15.37
N GLY A 4 3.79 -0.69 16.35
CA GLY A 4 2.80 0.39 16.32
C GLY A 4 2.93 1.32 15.11
N LYS A 5 4.16 1.64 14.69
CA LYS A 5 4.40 2.47 13.50
C LYS A 5 4.14 1.68 12.21
N MET A 6 4.49 0.39 12.16
CA MET A 6 4.12 -0.45 11.00
C MET A 6 2.60 -0.52 10.82
N SER A 7 1.85 -0.68 11.90
CA SER A 7 0.39 -0.70 11.86
C SER A 7 -0.20 0.61 11.38
N SER A 8 0.34 1.77 11.80
CA SER A 8 -0.17 3.06 11.33
C SER A 8 0.14 3.30 9.85
N GLN A 9 1.35 2.97 9.39
CA GLN A 9 1.71 3.12 7.97
C GLN A 9 0.92 2.17 7.07
N ALA A 10 0.65 0.95 7.52
CA ALA A 10 -0.25 0.04 6.82
C ALA A 10 -1.69 0.58 6.77
N GLY A 11 -2.17 1.19 7.86
CA GLY A 11 -3.47 1.85 7.93
C GLY A 11 -3.62 2.98 6.91
N HIS A 12 -2.61 3.86 6.79
CA HIS A 12 -2.55 4.88 5.74
C HIS A 12 -2.58 4.25 4.34
N ALA A 13 -1.72 3.26 4.08
CA ALA A 13 -1.66 2.56 2.80
C ALA A 13 -3.01 1.96 2.38
N TYR A 14 -3.73 1.30 3.30
CA TYR A 14 -5.04 0.73 3.00
C TYR A 14 -6.11 1.77 2.69
N THR A 15 -6.07 2.90 3.39
CA THR A 15 -7.10 3.94 3.28
C THR A 15 -6.87 4.75 2.01
N ASP A 16 -5.63 5.16 1.77
CA ASP A 16 -5.28 6.02 0.64
C ASP A 16 -5.39 5.28 -0.69
N ALA A 17 -5.06 3.98 -0.74
CA ALA A 17 -5.27 3.18 -1.94
C ALA A 17 -6.77 2.99 -2.26
N LEU A 18 -7.62 2.86 -1.24
CA LEU A 18 -9.08 2.79 -1.44
C LEU A 18 -9.64 4.13 -1.94
N TRP A 19 -9.16 5.26 -1.42
CA TRP A 19 -9.57 6.58 -1.92
C TRP A 19 -9.08 6.82 -3.34
N ASN A 20 -7.83 6.45 -3.65
CA ASN A 20 -7.35 6.53 -5.02
C ASN A 20 -8.20 5.65 -5.96
N ALA A 21 -8.57 4.44 -5.53
CA ALA A 21 -9.51 3.60 -6.28
C ALA A 21 -10.86 4.29 -6.47
N PHE A 22 -11.39 4.97 -5.45
CA PHE A 22 -12.65 5.70 -5.56
C PHE A 22 -12.55 6.88 -6.54
N ASP A 23 -11.44 7.60 -6.56
CA ASP A 23 -11.21 8.70 -7.49
C ASP A 23 -11.08 8.23 -8.95
N GLN A 24 -10.52 7.03 -9.16
CA GLN A 24 -10.33 6.44 -10.50
C GLN A 24 -11.56 5.65 -11.00
N ASP A 25 -12.16 4.86 -10.12
CA ASP A 25 -13.29 3.95 -10.38
C ASP A 25 -14.14 3.81 -9.09
N PRO A 26 -15.13 4.70 -8.89
CA PRO A 26 -16.02 4.67 -7.74
C PRO A 26 -16.72 3.32 -7.56
N ASP A 27 -17.11 2.66 -8.65
CA ASP A 27 -17.85 1.39 -8.63
C ASP A 27 -16.97 0.27 -8.10
N LEU A 28 -15.69 0.21 -8.51
CA LEU A 28 -14.71 -0.73 -7.94
C LEU A 28 -14.58 -0.56 -6.42
N ALA A 29 -14.41 0.69 -5.96
CA ALA A 29 -14.23 0.98 -4.55
C ALA A 29 -15.49 0.67 -3.72
N LEU A 30 -16.67 1.02 -4.25
CA LEU A 30 -17.96 0.73 -3.62
C LEU A 30 -18.24 -0.77 -3.58
N ARG A 31 -17.95 -1.52 -4.66
CA ARG A 31 -18.08 -2.98 -4.69
C ARG A 31 -17.18 -3.66 -3.66
N TYR A 32 -15.95 -3.19 -3.50
CA TYR A 32 -15.04 -3.69 -2.47
C TYR A 32 -15.57 -3.41 -1.05
N ARG A 33 -16.19 -2.24 -0.82
CA ARG A 33 -16.53 -1.77 0.53
C ARG A 33 -17.96 -2.05 0.99
N ARG A 34 -18.95 -1.95 0.10
CA ARG A 34 -20.40 -1.97 0.42
C ARG A 34 -21.10 -3.26 0.00
N ASP A 35 -20.77 -3.81 -1.16
CA ASP A 35 -21.54 -4.92 -1.76
C ASP A 35 -21.22 -6.30 -1.14
N GLY A 36 -20.65 -6.32 0.06
CA GLY A 36 -20.44 -7.54 0.83
C GLY A 36 -19.35 -8.49 0.29
N VAL A 37 -18.71 -8.18 -0.84
CA VAL A 37 -17.59 -8.98 -1.37
C VAL A 37 -16.34 -8.87 -0.47
N GLY A 38 -16.23 -7.78 0.30
CA GLY A 38 -15.35 -7.65 1.46
C GLY A 38 -13.96 -8.25 1.26
N GLY A 39 -13.17 -7.69 0.35
CA GLY A 39 -11.86 -8.28 0.04
C GLY A 39 -10.90 -8.19 1.23
N SER A 40 -10.11 -9.24 1.43
CA SER A 40 -9.13 -9.30 2.51
C SER A 40 -8.06 -8.20 2.35
N LYS A 41 -7.67 -7.60 3.48
CA LYS A 41 -6.47 -6.76 3.57
C LYS A 41 -5.32 -7.66 3.99
N VAL A 42 -4.20 -7.60 3.26
CA VAL A 42 -3.02 -8.42 3.53
C VAL A 42 -1.81 -7.50 3.64
N THR A 43 -1.16 -7.51 4.81
CA THR A 43 0.09 -6.78 5.03
C THR A 43 1.25 -7.68 4.65
N LEU A 44 2.07 -7.25 3.69
CA LEU A 44 3.29 -7.94 3.30
C LEU A 44 4.51 -7.06 3.57
N LYS A 45 5.65 -7.69 3.81
CA LYS A 45 6.92 -7.04 4.07
C LYS A 45 7.73 -6.89 2.78
N ALA A 46 8.08 -5.65 2.46
CA ALA A 46 9.07 -5.34 1.43
C ALA A 46 10.49 -5.46 1.99
N LYS A 47 11.43 -5.96 1.17
CA LYS A 47 12.83 -6.09 1.58
C LYS A 47 13.56 -4.75 1.71
N ASN A 48 13.17 -3.76 0.90
CA ASN A 48 13.76 -2.43 0.81
C ASN A 48 12.85 -1.47 0.03
N GLU A 49 13.18 -0.19 0.05
CA GLU A 49 12.46 0.89 -0.65
C GLU A 49 12.37 0.67 -2.17
N ALA A 50 13.45 0.19 -2.80
CA ALA A 50 13.46 -0.09 -4.23
C ALA A 50 12.37 -1.09 -4.65
N ALA A 51 12.02 -2.06 -3.79
CA ALA A 51 10.93 -2.99 -4.06
C ALA A 51 9.55 -2.32 -4.01
N ILE A 52 9.38 -1.31 -3.14
CA ILE A 52 8.15 -0.51 -3.02
C ILE A 52 7.99 0.37 -4.27
N LEU A 53 9.03 1.13 -4.63
CA LEU A 53 9.02 2.01 -5.81
C LEU A 53 8.83 1.23 -7.11
N ARG A 54 9.38 0.01 -7.20
CA ARG A 54 9.11 -0.88 -8.33
C ARG A 54 7.65 -1.32 -8.38
N ALA A 55 7.05 -1.66 -7.24
CA ALA A 55 5.64 -2.03 -7.19
C ALA A 55 4.72 -0.87 -7.60
N GLN A 56 5.07 0.37 -7.22
CA GLN A 56 4.35 1.56 -7.67
C GLN A 56 4.30 1.64 -9.21
N ARG A 57 5.47 1.62 -9.87
CA ARG A 57 5.53 1.68 -11.35
C ARG A 57 4.72 0.57 -12.02
N GLU A 58 4.80 -0.65 -11.51
CA GLU A 58 4.03 -1.76 -12.06
C GLU A 58 2.52 -1.64 -11.79
N CYS A 59 2.10 -0.99 -10.70
CA CYS A 59 0.69 -0.67 -10.48
C CYS A 59 0.22 0.40 -11.48
N GLU A 60 1.03 1.43 -11.73
CA GLU A 60 0.77 2.45 -12.76
C GLU A 60 0.62 1.80 -14.15
N GLU A 61 1.57 0.94 -14.54
CA GLU A 61 1.55 0.21 -15.82
C GLU A 61 0.34 -0.74 -15.95
N ALA A 62 -0.08 -1.37 -14.85
CA ALA A 62 -1.20 -2.31 -14.83
C ALA A 62 -2.57 -1.63 -14.63
N GLY A 63 -2.62 -0.32 -14.39
CA GLY A 63 -3.86 0.39 -14.05
C GLY A 63 -4.47 -0.06 -12.71
N ILE A 64 -3.64 -0.54 -11.77
CA ILE A 64 -4.10 -0.97 -10.45
C ILE A 64 -4.06 0.24 -9.50
N PRO A 65 -5.17 0.57 -8.80
CA PRO A 65 -5.18 1.63 -7.81
C PRO A 65 -4.13 1.38 -6.72
N HIS A 66 -3.40 2.42 -6.32
CA HIS A 66 -2.32 2.29 -5.36
C HIS A 66 -2.03 3.62 -4.66
N ALA A 67 -1.32 3.59 -3.54
CA ALA A 67 -0.89 4.81 -2.85
C ALA A 67 0.48 4.62 -2.21
N LEU A 68 1.43 5.49 -2.54
CA LEU A 68 2.75 5.52 -1.92
C LEU A 68 2.69 6.32 -0.62
N ILE A 69 3.10 5.72 0.49
CA ILE A 69 3.11 6.39 1.79
C ILE A 69 4.52 6.91 2.08
N ILE A 70 4.60 8.21 2.33
CA ILE A 70 5.82 8.92 2.66
C ILE A 70 5.64 9.56 4.04
N ASP A 71 6.40 9.11 5.02
CA ASP A 71 6.41 9.69 6.37
C ASP A 71 7.39 10.88 6.38
N ARG A 72 6.87 12.10 6.57
CA ARG A 72 7.65 13.35 6.39
C ARG A 72 8.07 14.04 7.69
N ASP A 73 7.55 13.66 8.85
CA ASP A 73 7.69 14.48 10.06
C ASP A 73 8.00 13.69 11.34
N HIS A 74 8.45 12.44 11.21
CA HIS A 74 8.68 11.59 12.38
C HIS A 74 10.16 11.43 12.71
N ILE A 75 10.56 11.93 13.88
CA ILE A 75 11.89 11.74 14.46
C ILE A 75 11.78 10.60 15.48
N LEU A 76 12.23 9.42 15.07
CA LEU A 76 12.48 8.23 15.90
C LEU A 76 14.00 8.05 15.99
N PRO A 77 14.68 8.68 16.97
CA PRO A 77 16.11 8.49 17.16
C PRO A 77 16.43 7.00 17.42
N PRO A 78 17.57 6.48 16.93
CA PRO A 78 18.59 7.16 16.11
C PRO A 78 18.33 7.07 14.59
N HIS A 79 17.24 6.44 14.15
CA HIS A 79 17.09 5.98 12.76
C HIS A 79 16.32 6.93 11.84
N PHE A 80 15.57 7.87 12.38
CA PHE A 80 14.74 8.78 11.61
C PHE A 80 15.16 10.22 11.87
N THR A 81 15.72 10.85 10.85
CA THR A 81 16.32 12.19 10.87
C THR A 81 15.33 13.30 10.49
N GLY A 82 14.05 12.97 10.31
CA GLY A 82 13.03 13.87 9.76
C GLY A 82 13.06 14.01 8.23
N GLN A 83 13.95 13.29 7.53
CA GLN A 83 13.87 13.22 6.08
C GLN A 83 12.65 12.38 5.63
N PRO A 84 11.99 12.74 4.51
CA PRO A 84 10.90 11.95 3.94
C PRO A 84 11.36 10.52 3.65
N ILE A 85 10.67 9.53 4.22
CA ILE A 85 10.97 8.11 3.99
C ILE A 85 9.75 7.43 3.40
N VAL A 86 9.97 6.67 2.33
CA VAL A 86 8.95 5.75 1.79
C VAL A 86 8.77 4.61 2.79
N THR A 87 7.58 4.52 3.40
CA THR A 87 7.30 3.57 4.47
C THR A 87 6.43 2.40 4.01
N ALA A 88 5.52 2.63 3.07
CA ALA A 88 4.58 1.62 2.59
C ALA A 88 4.04 1.95 1.19
N ILE A 89 3.39 0.95 0.58
CA ILE A 89 2.53 1.13 -0.59
C ILE A 89 1.22 0.37 -0.35
N GLY A 90 0.10 1.03 -0.58
CA GLY A 90 -1.20 0.38 -0.70
C GLY A 90 -1.43 -0.06 -2.15
N ILE A 91 -1.97 -1.25 -2.36
CA ILE A 91 -2.26 -1.79 -3.70
C ILE A 91 -3.69 -2.33 -3.69
N GLY A 92 -4.48 -1.91 -4.66
CA GLY A 92 -5.87 -2.30 -4.86
C GLY A 92 -6.90 -1.26 -4.37
N PRO A 93 -8.19 -1.64 -4.35
CA PRO A 93 -8.70 -3.00 -4.49
C PRO A 93 -8.34 -3.67 -5.82
N SER A 94 -7.95 -4.95 -5.75
CA SER A 94 -7.65 -5.78 -6.91
C SER A 94 -7.83 -7.26 -6.55
N THR A 95 -8.00 -8.09 -7.57
CA THR A 95 -7.98 -9.54 -7.42
C THR A 95 -6.56 -10.06 -7.21
N ARG A 96 -6.45 -11.26 -6.63
CA ARG A 96 -5.16 -11.94 -6.49
C ARG A 96 -4.47 -12.14 -7.84
N ALA A 97 -5.22 -12.45 -8.90
CA ALA A 97 -4.65 -12.69 -10.22
C ALA A 97 -3.99 -11.43 -10.80
N GLU A 98 -4.67 -10.29 -10.71
CA GLU A 98 -4.15 -8.99 -11.15
C GLU A 98 -2.88 -8.61 -10.38
N ALA A 99 -2.90 -8.67 -9.05
CA ALA A 99 -1.79 -8.18 -8.23
C ALA A 99 -0.64 -9.18 -8.02
N ARG A 100 -0.78 -10.47 -8.38
CA ARG A 100 0.22 -11.51 -8.04
C ARG A 100 1.61 -11.25 -8.62
N HIS A 101 1.69 -10.72 -9.84
CA HIS A 101 2.97 -10.46 -10.51
C HIS A 101 3.79 -9.36 -9.79
N ILE A 102 3.09 -8.43 -9.13
CA ILE A 102 3.65 -7.36 -8.31
C ILE A 102 3.99 -7.89 -6.91
N THR A 103 3.00 -8.47 -6.23
CA THR A 103 3.07 -8.82 -4.80
C THR A 103 3.94 -10.04 -4.49
N LYS A 104 4.21 -10.93 -5.44
CA LYS A 104 5.02 -12.16 -5.24
C LYS A 104 6.45 -11.93 -4.69
N ARG A 105 6.96 -10.70 -4.77
CA ARG A 105 8.29 -10.33 -4.25
C ARG A 105 8.30 -9.99 -2.76
N PHE A 106 7.12 -9.75 -2.18
CA PHE A 106 6.99 -9.40 -0.78
C PHE A 106 6.82 -10.66 0.06
N GLN A 107 7.23 -10.58 1.32
CA GLN A 107 7.17 -11.70 2.26
C GLN A 107 5.96 -11.55 3.17
N VAL A 108 5.41 -12.66 3.65
CA VAL A 108 4.46 -12.61 4.76
C VAL A 108 5.24 -12.13 5.99
N ALA A 109 4.70 -11.14 6.69
CA ALA A 109 5.32 -10.52 7.86
C ALA A 109 5.27 -11.44 9.08
#